data_AF-A0A177HK09-F1
#
_entry.id   AF-A0A177HK09-F1
#
_cell.length_a   1.000
_cell.length_b   1.000
_cell.length_c   1.000
_cell.angle_alpha   90.00
_cell.angle_beta   90.00
_cell.angle_gamma   90.00
#
_symmetry.space_group_name_H-M   'P 1'
#
loop_
_entity.id
_entity.type
_entity.pdbx_description
1 polymer ?
#
loop_
_entity_poly.entity_id
_entity_poly.type
_entity_poly.pdbx_seq_one_letter_code
_entity_poly.pdbx_strand_id
1 'polypeptide(L)' 'MIVTLSAVALFGLLTFVLIRTRYVGPAAALAVFLFGFFTADTGASTAIRAAIQALINAASNIA' A
#
# COMPACT_ATOMS: atom_id res chain seq x y z
N MET A 1 7.71 -13.36 3.86
CA MET A 1 8.33 -12.38 2.93
C MET A 1 7.64 -12.28 1.56
N ILE A 2 6.75 -13.20 1.17
CA ILE A 2 6.01 -13.14 -0.12
C ILE A 2 4.95 -12.01 -0.16
N VAL A 3 4.25 -11.79 0.95
CA VAL A 3 3.21 -10.75 1.07
C VAL A 3 3.84 -9.36 1.04
N THR A 4 5.08 -9.23 1.54
CA THR A 4 5.86 -8.00 1.46
C THR A 4 6.02 -7.55 0.01
N LEU A 5 6.51 -8.46 -0.82
CA LEU A 5 6.86 -8.19 -2.21
C LEU A 5 5.61 -7.80 -3.00
N SER A 6 4.49 -8.48 -2.75
CA SER A 6 3.21 -8.16 -3.37
C SER A 6 2.66 -6.81 -2.93
N ALA A 7 2.83 -6.40 -1.66
CA ALA A 7 2.40 -5.09 -1.19
C ALA A 7 3.23 -3.94 -1.82
N VAL A 8 4.57 -4.09 -1.95
CA VAL A 8 5.40 -3.13 -2.72
C VAL A 8 4.87 -3.02 -4.14
N ALA A 9 4.65 -4.16 -4.80
CA ALA A 9 4.24 -4.21 -6.19
C ALA A 9 2.86 -3.57 -6.40
N LEU A 10 1.90 -3.83 -5.50
CA LEU A 10 0.56 -3.23 -5.53
C LEU A 10 0.60 -1.72 -5.29
N PHE A 11 1.32 -1.24 -4.27
CA PHE A 11 1.45 0.20 -4.00
C PHE A 11 2.22 0.93 -5.11
N GLY A 12 3.24 0.29 -5.68
CA GLY A 12 3.98 0.82 -6.83
C GLY A 12 3.11 0.89 -8.09
N LEU A 13 2.31 -0.14 -8.36
CA LEU A 13 1.36 -0.16 -9.48
C LEU A 13 0.27 0.91 -9.30
N LEU A 14 -0.30 1.03 -8.10
CA LEU A 14 -1.25 2.09 -7.76
C LEU A 14 -0.63 3.47 -7.99
N THR A 15 0.56 3.72 -7.46
CA THR A 15 1.28 4.98 -7.64
C THR A 15 1.52 5.29 -9.12
N PHE A 16 1.96 4.29 -9.89
CA PHE A 16 2.16 4.43 -11.33
C PHE A 16 0.87 4.75 -12.08
N VAL A 17 -0.23 4.05 -11.76
CA VAL A 17 -1.54 4.31 -12.34
C VAL A 17 -1.99 5.72 -11.97
N LEU A 18 -1.95 6.14 -10.70
CA LEU A 18 -2.41 7.46 -10.28
C LEU A 18 -1.62 8.62 -10.90
N ILE A 19 -0.29 8.51 -11.01
CA ILE A 19 0.54 9.49 -11.72
C ILE A 19 0.15 9.53 -13.20
N ARG A 20 -0.07 8.36 -13.81
CA ARG A 20 -0.43 8.25 -15.23
C ARG A 20 -1.82 8.79 -15.54
N THR A 21 -2.79 8.63 -14.64
CA THR A 21 -4.14 9.14 -14.84
C THR A 21 -4.24 10.67 -14.60
N ARG A 22 -3.15 11.36 -14.24
CA ARG A 22 -3.13 12.80 -13.87
C ARG A 22 -4.12 13.17 -12.75
N TYR A 23 -4.66 12.18 -12.02
CA TYR A 23 -5.47 12.36 -10.82
C TYR A 23 -4.54 12.65 -9.64
N VAL A 24 -3.96 13.85 -9.61
CA VAL A 24 -3.14 14.32 -8.48
C VAL A 24 -4.07 14.77 -7.35
N GLY A 25 -4.84 13.82 -6.83
CA GLY A 25 -5.68 14.00 -5.65
C GLY A 25 -4.99 13.48 -4.38
N PRO A 26 -5.58 13.70 -3.20
CA PRO A 26 -5.04 13.26 -1.91
C PRO A 26 -4.75 11.74 -1.84
N ALA A 27 -5.46 10.93 -2.64
CA ALA A 27 -5.20 9.49 -2.76
C ALA A 27 -3.84 9.16 -3.43
N ALA A 28 -3.38 9.97 -4.40
CA ALA A 28 -2.06 9.81 -5.02
C ALA A 28 -0.94 10.10 -4.03
N ALA A 29 -1.10 11.19 -3.27
CA ALA A 29 -0.15 11.56 -2.23
C ALA A 29 -0.04 10.47 -1.15
N LEU A 30 -1.17 9.91 -0.71
CA LEU A 30 -1.18 8.78 0.22
C LEU A 30 -0.50 7.55 -0.38
N ALA A 31 -0.83 7.14 -1.61
CA ALA A 31 -0.24 5.96 -2.24
C ALA A 31 1.29 6.08 -2.36
N VAL A 32 1.81 7.23 -2.80
CA VAL A 32 3.25 7.52 -2.90
C VAL A 32 3.91 7.51 -1.52
N PHE A 33 3.28 8.13 -0.52
CA PHE A 33 3.81 8.21 0.84
C PHE A 33 3.91 6.82 1.50
N LEU A 34 2.82 6.02 1.41
CA LEU A 34 2.81 4.63 1.88
C LEU A 34 3.82 3.77 1.13
N PHE A 35 3.94 3.94 -0.19
CA PHE A 35 4.94 3.23 -1.00
C PHE A 35 6.38 3.56 -0.58
N GLY A 36 6.69 4.84 -0.34
CA GLY A 36 8.00 5.28 0.12
C GLY A 36 8.35 4.73 1.51
N PHE A 37 7.40 4.79 2.44
CA PHE A 37 7.56 4.26 3.80
C PHE A 37 7.75 2.72 3.82
N PHE A 38 7.03 2.03 2.95
CA PHE A 38 7.15 0.58 2.77
C PHE A 38 8.50 0.21 2.15
N THR A 39 8.94 0.94 1.11
CA THR A 39 10.22 0.69 0.41
C THR A 39 11.42 0.99 1.31
N ALA A 40 11.32 2.01 2.16
CA ALA A 40 12.36 2.36 3.11
C ALA A 40 12.47 1.37 4.30
N ASP A 41 11.61 0.34 4.36
CA ASP A 41 11.54 -0.68 5.43
C ASP A 41 11.68 -0.10 6.84
N THR A 42 11.10 1.08 7.05
CA THR A 42 11.13 1.78 8.34
C THR A 42 10.13 1.15 9.30
N GLY A 43 10.18 1.51 10.59
CA GLY A 43 9.27 0.97 11.62
C GLY A 43 7.77 1.09 11.32
N ALA A 44 7.35 2.00 10.43
CA ALA A 44 5.94 2.09 10.03
C ALA A 44 5.54 1.09 8.93
N SER A 45 6.48 0.39 8.29
CA SER A 45 6.18 -0.76 7.42
C SER A 45 5.39 -1.83 8.19
N THR A 46 5.66 -2.01 9.48
CA THR A 46 4.92 -2.89 10.39
C THR A 46 3.46 -2.42 10.56
N ALA A 47 3.24 -1.12 10.76
CA ALA A 47 1.89 -0.56 10.89
C ALA A 47 1.08 -0.68 9.59
N ILE A 48 1.73 -0.46 8.44
CA ILE A 48 1.10 -0.64 7.12
C ILE A 48 0.72 -2.11 6.88
N ARG A 49 1.61 -3.05 7.21
CA ARG A 49 1.31 -4.48 7.13
C ARG A 49 0.17 -4.89 8.06
N ALA A 50 0.13 -4.34 9.28
CA ALA A 50 -0.95 -4.60 10.22
C ALA A 50 -2.30 -4.08 9.69
N ALA A 51 -2.32 -2.90 9.07
CA ALA A 51 -3.53 -2.37 8.43
C ALA A 51 -3.99 -3.24 7.25
N ILE A 52 -3.08 -3.68 6.39
CA ILE A 52 -3.39 -4.60 5.28
C ILE A 52 -3.91 -5.94 5.81
N GLN A 53 -3.29 -6.51 6.85
CA GLN A 53 -3.76 -7.73 7.48
C GLN A 53 -5.12 -7.56 8.13
N ALA A 54 -5.38 -6.43 8.80
CA ALA A 54 -6.69 -6.12 9.36
C ALA A 54 -7.76 -6.05 8.27
N LEU A 55 -7.44 -5.46 7.11
CA LEU A 55 -8.34 -5.38 5.98
C LEU A 55 -8.61 -6.76 5.36
N ILE A 56 -7.57 -7.58 5.20
CA ILE A 56 -7.70 -8.97 4.73
C ILE A 56 -8.54 -9.79 5.71
N ASN A 57 -8.28 -9.67 7.01
CA ASN A 57 -9.05 -10.39 8.04
C ASN A 57 -10.52 -9.95 8.07
N ALA A 58 -10.79 -8.65 7.89
CA ALA A 58 -12.14 -8.14 7.78
C ALA A 58 -12.85 -8.67 6.52
N ALA A 59 -12.17 -8.67 5.38
CA ALA A 59 -12.71 -9.22 4.13
C ALA A 59 -12.95 -10.74 4.22
N SER A 60 -12.02 -11.50 4.80
CA SER A 60 -12.15 -12.95 5.01
C SER A 60 -13.17 -13.33 6.08
N ASN A 61 -13.55 -12.43 6.98
CA ASN A 61 -14.66 -12.65 7.92
C ASN A 61 -16.04 -12.36 7.30
N ILE A 62 -16.08 -11.66 6.17
CA ILE A 62 -17.31 -11.34 5.44
C ILE A 62 -17.61 -12.37 4.33
N ALA A 63 -16.62 -13.14 3.89
CA ALA A 63 -16.75 -14.19 2.87
C ALA A 63 -17.02 -15.57 3.49
#